data_AF-A0A9E0CBE9-F1
#
_entry.id   AF-A0A9E0CBE9-F1
#
_cell.length_a   1.000
_cell.length_b   1.000
_cell.length_c   1.000
_cell.angle_alpha   90.00
_cell.angle_beta   90.00
_cell.angle_gamma   90.00
#
_symmetry.space_group_name_H-M   'P 1'
#
loop_
_entity.id
_entity.type
_entity.pdbx_description
1 polymer ?
#
loop_
_entity_poly.entity_id
_entity_poly.type
_entity_poly.pdbx_seq_one_letter_code
_entity_poly.pdbx_strand_id
1 'polypeptide(L)'
;MSAISWLEQHAPGFSGLSATERGLLTDFALLWSLFEGEVLKAAASVNTIEQTVQRWNQAGLLLPQTFAAAADYFKGRYFAEGVFTYRFDHLHLDRSGNPQVVRNVLSGQDAAPESIASALLIIVYRYRCNLFHGEKWEYQLQEQEQNFSHANEVLMRAVEFNRRVQQNVQGLSE
;
A
#
# COMPACT_ATOMS: atom_id res chain seq x y z
N MET A 1 15.46 -19.44 19.75
CA MET A 1 14.33 -19.62 18.80
C MET A 1 14.06 -18.27 18.16
N SER A 2 13.92 -18.19 16.84
CA SER A 2 13.60 -16.91 16.17
C SER A 2 12.09 -16.69 16.19
N ALA A 3 11.63 -15.44 15.97
CA ALA A 3 10.22 -15.15 15.84
C ALA A 3 9.56 -15.95 14.70
N ILE A 4 10.26 -16.08 13.55
CA ILE A 4 9.81 -16.88 12.40
C ILE A 4 9.63 -18.35 12.78
N SER A 5 10.63 -18.96 13.43
CA SER A 5 10.54 -20.37 13.80
C SER A 5 9.47 -20.63 14.87
N TRP A 6 9.16 -19.63 15.69
CA TRP A 6 8.04 -19.69 16.61
C TRP A 6 6.70 -19.60 15.87
N LEU A 7 6.55 -18.67 14.92
CA LEU A 7 5.32 -18.50 14.12
C LEU A 7 5.00 -19.72 13.26
N GLU A 8 6.00 -20.37 12.67
CA GLU A 8 5.82 -21.63 11.92
C GLU A 8 5.20 -22.74 12.77
N GLN A 9 5.48 -22.76 14.07
CA GLN A 9 5.00 -23.79 14.99
C GLN A 9 3.64 -23.45 15.62
N HIS A 10 3.28 -22.17 15.68
CA HIS A 10 2.13 -21.70 16.48
C HIS A 10 1.06 -20.97 15.66
N ALA A 11 1.30 -20.68 14.38
CA ALA A 11 0.35 -20.03 13.48
C ALA A 11 0.13 -20.85 12.20
N PRO A 12 -0.94 -21.68 12.12
CA PRO A 12 -1.23 -22.55 10.97
C PRO A 12 -1.23 -21.83 9.61
N GLY A 13 -1.73 -20.60 9.56
CA GLY A 13 -1.69 -19.75 8.36
C GLY A 13 -0.29 -19.39 7.86
N PHE A 14 0.64 -19.23 8.81
CA PHE A 14 2.00 -18.80 8.54
C PHE A 14 2.89 -19.97 8.15
N SER A 15 2.64 -21.16 8.72
CA SER A 15 3.36 -22.38 8.39
C SER A 15 3.16 -22.80 6.93
N GLY A 16 1.99 -22.52 6.36
CA GLY A 16 1.67 -22.78 4.95
C GLY A 16 2.37 -21.86 3.93
N LEU A 17 3.00 -20.78 4.37
CA LEU A 17 3.69 -19.84 3.47
C LEU A 17 5.07 -20.34 3.07
N SER A 18 5.46 -20.05 1.82
CA SER A 18 6.83 -20.18 1.35
C SER A 18 7.78 -19.23 2.09
N ALA A 19 9.09 -19.52 2.03
CA ALA A 19 10.10 -18.62 2.59
C ALA A 19 10.04 -17.22 1.95
N THR A 20 9.74 -17.15 0.65
CA THR A 20 9.57 -15.89 -0.10
C THR A 20 8.38 -15.08 0.43
N GLU A 21 7.20 -15.69 0.58
CA GLU A 21 6.02 -15.01 1.09
C GLU A 21 6.22 -14.47 2.51
N ARG A 22 6.88 -15.25 3.38
CA ARG A 22 7.23 -14.81 4.74
C ARG A 22 8.22 -13.64 4.72
N GLY A 23 9.18 -13.66 3.80
CA GLY A 23 10.11 -12.55 3.56
C GLY A 23 9.36 -11.28 3.18
N LEU A 24 8.52 -11.35 2.15
CA LEU A 24 7.73 -10.20 1.68
C LEU A 24 6.78 -9.64 2.74
N LEU A 25 6.19 -10.51 3.56
CA LEU A 25 5.34 -10.12 4.69
C LEU A 25 6.14 -9.40 5.79
N THR A 26 7.34 -9.89 6.08
CA THR A 26 8.26 -9.28 7.05
C THR A 26 8.73 -7.91 6.54
N ASP A 27 9.13 -7.83 5.28
CA ASP A 27 9.50 -6.60 4.60
C ASP A 27 8.35 -5.59 4.64
N PHE A 28 7.12 -6.04 4.37
CA PHE A 28 5.92 -5.20 4.43
C PHE A 28 5.72 -4.60 5.82
N ALA A 29 5.83 -5.40 6.88
CA ALA A 29 5.67 -4.92 8.24
C ALA A 29 6.73 -3.85 8.60
N LEU A 30 7.98 -4.05 8.18
CA LEU A 30 9.09 -3.11 8.43
C LEU A 30 8.95 -1.83 7.60
N LEU A 31 8.69 -1.96 6.29
CA LEU A 31 8.50 -0.84 5.37
C LEU A 31 7.28 -0.02 5.74
N TRP A 32 6.18 -0.66 6.15
CA TRP A 32 5.00 0.05 6.64
C TRP A 32 5.35 0.90 7.86
N SER A 33 6.05 0.34 8.85
CA SER A 33 6.46 1.06 10.05
C SER A 33 7.33 2.28 9.72
N LEU A 34 8.29 2.12 8.82
CA LEU A 34 9.15 3.22 8.35
C LEU A 34 8.33 4.32 7.62
N PHE A 35 7.48 3.91 6.68
CA PHE A 35 6.62 4.81 5.93
C PHE A 35 5.64 5.57 6.85
N GLU A 36 4.97 4.86 7.76
CA GLU A 36 4.04 5.47 8.70
C GLU A 36 4.74 6.51 9.59
N GLY A 37 5.95 6.22 10.07
CA GLY A 37 6.76 7.15 10.86
C GLY A 37 7.24 8.37 10.06
N GLU A 38 7.92 8.14 8.94
CA GLU A 38 8.57 9.22 8.18
C GLU A 38 7.59 10.04 7.32
N VAL A 39 6.60 9.38 6.72
CA VAL A 39 5.73 9.98 5.71
C VAL A 39 4.41 10.44 6.31
N LEU A 40 3.79 9.61 7.17
CA LEU A 40 2.49 9.88 7.77
C LEU A 40 2.55 10.40 9.21
N LYS A 41 3.75 10.58 9.78
CA LYS A 41 3.96 11.08 11.16
C LYS A 41 3.21 10.27 12.23
N ALA A 42 3.20 8.94 12.08
CA ALA A 42 2.57 7.98 12.99
C ALA A 42 1.04 8.11 13.18
N ALA A 43 0.33 8.73 12.22
CA ALA A 43 -1.11 8.94 12.28
C ALA A 43 -1.82 8.45 11.00
N ALA A 44 -1.62 7.19 10.60
CA ALA A 44 -2.13 6.70 9.32
C ALA A 44 -3.67 6.66 9.23
N SER A 45 -4.20 7.41 8.27
CA SER A 45 -5.59 7.45 7.83
C SER A 45 -5.66 7.81 6.34
N VAL A 46 -6.82 7.61 5.71
CA VAL A 46 -7.07 8.08 4.34
C VAL A 46 -6.77 9.57 4.20
N ASN A 47 -7.28 10.38 5.15
CA ASN A 47 -7.07 11.83 5.13
C ASN A 47 -5.58 12.21 5.16
N THR A 48 -4.80 11.57 6.03
CA THR A 48 -3.35 11.85 6.10
C THR A 48 -2.60 11.39 4.84
N ILE A 49 -3.07 10.33 4.18
CA ILE A 49 -2.51 9.87 2.91
C ILE A 49 -2.79 10.91 1.83
N GLU A 50 -4.05 11.33 1.66
CA GLU A 50 -4.45 12.32 0.65
C GLU A 50 -3.73 13.66 0.86
N GLN A 51 -3.64 14.15 2.10
CA GLN A 51 -2.89 15.36 2.43
C GLN A 51 -1.40 15.24 2.10
N THR A 52 -0.81 14.06 2.29
CA THR A 52 0.59 13.80 1.94
C THR A 52 0.79 13.83 0.44
N VAL A 53 -0.06 13.15 -0.31
CA VAL A 53 0.01 13.10 -1.76
C VAL A 53 -0.28 14.48 -2.36
N GLN A 54 -1.15 15.28 -1.76
CA GLN A 54 -1.35 16.68 -2.16
C GLN A 54 -0.08 17.52 -2.00
N ARG A 55 0.66 17.37 -0.89
CA ARG A 55 1.96 18.04 -0.69
C ARG A 55 2.99 17.60 -1.75
N TRP A 56 2.99 16.32 -2.09
CA TRP A 56 3.83 15.78 -3.16
C TRP A 56 3.48 16.36 -4.53
N ASN A 57 2.18 16.50 -4.84
CA ASN A 57 1.71 17.11 -6.08
C ASN A 57 2.11 18.59 -6.17
N GLN A 58 1.96 19.34 -5.07
CA GLN A 58 2.35 20.75 -4.99
C GLN A 58 3.85 20.98 -5.21
N ALA A 59 4.69 20.00 -4.85
CA ALA A 59 6.12 20.05 -5.14
C ALA A 59 6.44 19.83 -6.64
N GLY A 60 5.47 19.40 -7.46
CA GLY A 60 5.59 19.25 -8.92
C GLY A 60 6.48 18.09 -9.37
N LEU A 61 6.85 17.19 -8.45
CA LEU A 61 7.79 16.09 -8.74
C LEU A 61 7.09 14.76 -9.05
N LEU A 62 5.77 14.66 -8.83
CA LEU A 62 5.03 13.41 -8.93
C LEU A 62 4.76 13.07 -10.39
N LEU A 63 5.44 12.05 -10.90
CA LEU A 63 5.32 11.63 -12.29
C LEU A 63 4.43 10.36 -12.40
N PRO A 64 3.62 10.21 -13.46
CA PRO A 64 2.76 9.04 -13.66
C PRO A 64 3.48 7.70 -13.53
N GLN A 65 4.72 7.63 -14.02
CA GLN A 65 5.55 6.42 -14.02
C GLN A 65 6.05 6.00 -12.63
N THR A 66 5.92 6.85 -11.60
CA THR A 66 6.44 6.58 -10.25
C THR A 66 5.90 5.27 -9.67
N PHE A 67 4.64 4.96 -9.98
CA PHE A 67 3.92 3.80 -9.47
C PHE A 67 3.27 2.95 -10.55
N ALA A 68 3.71 3.06 -11.82
CA ALA A 68 3.02 2.42 -12.95
C ALA A 68 2.88 0.89 -12.80
N ALA A 69 3.95 0.20 -12.41
CA ALA A 69 3.92 -1.26 -12.26
C ALA A 69 2.90 -1.72 -11.20
N ALA A 70 2.89 -1.07 -10.04
CA ALA A 70 1.91 -1.35 -8.99
C ALA A 70 0.49 -0.95 -9.42
N ALA A 71 0.32 0.17 -10.13
CA ALA A 71 -0.98 0.61 -10.66
C ALA A 71 -1.57 -0.42 -11.63
N ASP A 72 -0.76 -0.91 -12.58
CA ASP A 72 -1.18 -1.93 -13.55
C ASP A 72 -1.58 -3.24 -12.85
N TYR A 73 -0.77 -3.67 -11.87
CA TYR A 73 -1.08 -4.87 -11.07
C TYR A 73 -2.40 -4.74 -10.31
N PHE A 74 -2.57 -3.69 -9.50
CA PHE A 74 -3.77 -3.54 -8.69
C PHE A 74 -5.02 -3.27 -9.54
N LYS A 75 -4.88 -2.58 -10.67
CA LYS A 75 -5.95 -2.45 -11.66
C LYS A 75 -6.41 -3.81 -12.16
N GLY A 76 -5.48 -4.63 -12.69
CA GLY A 76 -5.82 -5.97 -13.18
C GLY A 76 -6.39 -6.89 -12.09
N ARG A 77 -5.97 -6.73 -10.83
CA ARG A 77 -6.47 -7.52 -9.71
C ARG A 77 -7.90 -7.14 -9.30
N TYR A 78 -8.21 -5.86 -9.28
CA TYR A 78 -9.43 -5.34 -8.67
C TYR A 78 -10.50 -4.89 -9.66
N PHE A 79 -10.14 -4.70 -10.92
CA PHE A 79 -11.06 -4.29 -11.96
C PHE A 79 -10.80 -5.10 -13.23
N ALA A 80 -11.70 -6.03 -13.53
CA ALA A 80 -11.61 -6.94 -14.67
C ALA A 80 -12.94 -6.95 -15.42
N GLU A 81 -12.88 -7.05 -16.75
CA GLU A 81 -14.09 -7.16 -17.60
C GLU A 81 -15.11 -6.02 -17.38
N GLY A 82 -14.62 -4.82 -17.04
CA GLY A 82 -15.46 -3.64 -16.83
C GLY A 82 -16.17 -3.57 -15.47
N VAL A 83 -15.89 -4.51 -14.56
CA VAL A 83 -16.49 -4.56 -13.22
C VAL A 83 -15.44 -4.73 -12.12
N PHE A 84 -15.78 -4.31 -10.89
CA PHE A 84 -14.93 -4.59 -9.72
C PHE A 84 -15.01 -6.07 -9.35
N THR A 85 -13.85 -6.68 -9.08
CA THR A 85 -13.78 -8.09 -8.73
C THR A 85 -14.20 -8.32 -7.27
N TYR A 86 -14.58 -9.55 -6.91
CA TYR A 86 -14.90 -9.88 -5.50
C TYR A 86 -13.73 -9.58 -4.54
N ARG A 87 -12.48 -9.56 -5.06
CA ARG A 87 -11.27 -9.24 -4.28
C ARG A 87 -11.26 -7.77 -3.87
N PHE A 88 -11.87 -6.89 -4.66
CA PHE A 88 -11.99 -5.47 -4.32
C PHE A 88 -12.85 -5.27 -3.06
N ASP A 89 -13.95 -6.02 -2.92
CA ASP A 89 -14.80 -5.94 -1.72
C ASP A 89 -14.06 -6.37 -0.44
N HIS A 90 -13.07 -7.25 -0.57
CA HIS A 90 -12.21 -7.69 0.53
C HIS A 90 -11.16 -6.64 0.97
N LEU A 91 -11.03 -5.52 0.25
CA LEU A 91 -10.27 -4.37 0.75
C LEU A 91 -10.99 -3.67 1.91
N HIS A 92 -12.31 -3.85 2.05
CA HIS A 92 -13.13 -3.22 3.09
C HIS A 92 -12.96 -1.69 3.13
N LEU A 93 -13.07 -1.04 1.96
CA LEU A 93 -12.94 0.41 1.81
C LEU A 93 -14.04 1.20 2.53
N ASP A 94 -15.16 0.55 2.85
CA ASP A 94 -16.25 1.09 3.68
C ASP A 94 -15.75 1.51 5.06
N ARG A 95 -14.81 0.74 5.64
CA ARG A 95 -14.15 1.05 6.91
C ARG A 95 -13.18 2.23 6.83
N SER A 96 -12.98 2.76 5.63
CA SER A 96 -12.12 3.91 5.33
C SER A 96 -12.90 5.05 4.69
N GLY A 97 -14.24 5.07 4.81
CA GLY A 97 -15.08 6.13 4.28
C GLY A 97 -15.37 6.02 2.77
N ASN A 98 -15.10 4.86 2.15
CA ASN A 98 -15.28 4.61 0.72
C ASN A 98 -14.61 5.66 -0.20
N PRO A 99 -13.28 5.82 -0.13
CA PRO A 99 -12.58 6.82 -0.92
C PRO A 99 -12.76 6.57 -2.42
N GLN A 100 -13.51 7.46 -3.07
CA GLN A 100 -13.90 7.33 -4.48
C GLN A 100 -12.69 7.33 -5.42
N VAL A 101 -11.59 7.98 -5.02
CA VAL A 101 -10.32 8.01 -5.77
C VAL A 101 -9.83 6.60 -6.12
N VAL A 102 -9.98 5.62 -5.22
CA VAL A 102 -9.56 4.23 -5.47
C VAL A 102 -10.38 3.63 -6.61
N ARG A 103 -11.70 3.84 -6.61
CA ARG A 103 -12.59 3.33 -7.66
C ARG A 103 -12.30 4.00 -9.01
N ASN A 104 -12.12 5.32 -9.02
CA ASN A 104 -11.89 6.07 -10.24
C ASN A 104 -10.57 5.65 -10.90
N VAL A 105 -9.50 5.49 -10.12
CA VAL A 105 -8.20 5.04 -10.64
C VAL A 105 -8.26 3.62 -11.19
N LEU A 106 -8.80 2.67 -10.42
CA LEU A 106 -8.85 1.27 -10.83
C LEU A 106 -9.75 1.06 -12.05
N SER A 107 -10.87 1.78 -12.15
CA SER A 107 -11.74 1.73 -13.34
C SER A 107 -11.18 2.52 -14.54
N GLY A 108 -10.09 3.29 -14.36
CA GLY A 108 -9.49 4.13 -15.40
C GLY A 108 -10.24 5.43 -15.68
N GLN A 109 -11.17 5.84 -14.81
CA GLN A 109 -11.85 7.13 -14.88
C GLN A 109 -10.96 8.30 -14.42
N ASP A 110 -9.91 8.02 -13.66
CA ASP A 110 -8.91 8.99 -13.23
C ASP A 110 -7.49 8.39 -13.40
N ALA A 111 -6.59 9.16 -14.00
CA ALA A 111 -5.22 8.79 -14.27
C ALA A 111 -4.22 9.87 -13.81
N ALA A 112 -4.67 10.84 -13.01
CA ALA A 112 -3.79 11.85 -12.45
C ALA A 112 -2.75 11.20 -11.52
N PRO A 113 -1.46 11.58 -11.57
CA PRO A 113 -0.41 10.96 -10.76
C PRO A 113 -0.70 10.96 -9.25
N GLU A 114 -1.29 12.03 -8.74
CA GLU A 114 -1.70 12.19 -7.34
C GLU A 114 -2.88 11.29 -6.98
N SER A 115 -3.82 11.10 -7.90
CA SER A 115 -4.93 10.16 -7.71
C SER A 115 -4.41 8.73 -7.66
N ILE A 116 -3.49 8.37 -8.58
CA ILE A 116 -2.84 7.05 -8.60
C ILE A 116 -2.08 6.81 -7.28
N ALA A 117 -1.22 7.74 -6.87
CA ALA A 117 -0.46 7.61 -5.63
C ALA A 117 -1.38 7.47 -4.41
N SER A 118 -2.45 8.26 -4.33
CA SER A 118 -3.44 8.18 -3.25
C SER A 118 -4.15 6.84 -3.24
N ALA A 119 -4.65 6.38 -4.39
CA ALA A 119 -5.34 5.11 -4.52
C ALA A 119 -4.46 3.93 -4.07
N LEU A 120 -3.20 3.91 -4.50
CA LEU A 120 -2.25 2.86 -4.15
C LEU A 120 -1.90 2.86 -2.67
N LEU A 121 -1.61 4.02 -2.09
CA LEU A 121 -1.31 4.12 -0.66
C LEU A 121 -2.52 3.73 0.21
N ILE A 122 -3.74 4.03 -0.23
CA ILE A 122 -4.96 3.57 0.45
C ILE A 122 -5.09 2.04 0.38
N ILE A 123 -4.83 1.42 -0.77
CA ILE A 123 -4.84 -0.06 -0.90
C ILE A 123 -3.81 -0.68 0.06
N VAL A 124 -2.59 -0.14 0.10
CA VAL A 124 -1.53 -0.59 1.01
C VAL A 124 -1.94 -0.40 2.49
N TYR A 125 -2.57 0.72 2.84
CA TYR A 125 -3.14 0.94 4.17
C TYR A 125 -4.21 -0.10 4.52
N ARG A 126 -5.08 -0.45 3.56
CA ARG A 126 -6.07 -1.52 3.77
C ARG A 126 -5.41 -2.88 3.98
N TYR A 127 -4.32 -3.19 3.28
CA TYR A 127 -3.55 -4.40 3.55
C TYR A 127 -2.99 -4.43 4.97
N ARG A 128 -2.45 -3.32 5.46
CA ARG A 128 -2.04 -3.20 6.87
C ARG A 128 -3.21 -3.47 7.82
N CYS A 129 -4.34 -2.82 7.59
CA CYS A 129 -5.53 -3.01 8.44
C CYS A 129 -6.05 -4.46 8.41
N ASN A 130 -6.05 -5.08 7.23
CA ASN A 130 -6.54 -6.45 7.07
C ASN A 130 -5.56 -7.46 7.68
N LEU A 131 -4.25 -7.22 7.55
CA LEU A 131 -3.20 -8.07 8.10
C LEU A 131 -3.20 -8.06 9.64
N PHE A 132 -3.20 -6.91 10.29
CA PHE A 132 -2.97 -6.81 11.74
C PHE A 132 -4.23 -6.87 12.62
N HIS A 133 -5.42 -7.07 12.05
CA HIS A 133 -6.68 -7.12 12.81
C HIS A 133 -7.33 -8.52 12.92
N GLY A 134 -6.57 -9.59 12.65
CA GLY A 134 -6.65 -10.84 13.41
C GLY A 134 -7.78 -11.83 13.11
N GLU A 135 -8.93 -11.44 12.55
CA GLU A 135 -10.06 -12.39 12.41
C GLU A 135 -9.85 -13.50 11.36
N LYS A 136 -8.90 -13.34 10.43
CA LYS A 136 -8.68 -14.29 9.31
C LYS A 136 -7.21 -14.45 8.90
N TRP A 137 -6.28 -14.27 9.84
CA TRP A 137 -4.83 -14.36 9.61
C TRP A 137 -4.44 -15.62 8.81
N GLU A 138 -5.15 -16.73 9.03
CA GLU A 138 -4.83 -18.01 8.39
C GLU A 138 -5.23 -18.12 6.92
N TYR A 139 -6.34 -17.50 6.53
CA TYR A 139 -6.88 -17.57 5.16
C TYR A 139 -6.42 -16.39 4.30
N GLN A 140 -6.03 -15.28 4.92
CA GLN A 140 -5.70 -14.05 4.21
C GLN A 140 -4.30 -14.01 3.64
N LEU A 141 -3.39 -14.89 4.07
CA LEU A 141 -1.98 -14.85 3.67
C LEU A 141 -1.70 -15.61 2.35
N GLN A 142 -2.58 -16.53 1.93
CA GLN A 142 -2.44 -17.24 0.65
C GLN A 142 -2.69 -16.30 -0.54
N GLU A 143 -1.96 -16.53 -1.65
CA GLU A 143 -2.03 -15.71 -2.88
C GLU A 143 -1.70 -14.21 -2.67
N GLN A 144 -0.93 -13.89 -1.62
CA GLN A 144 -0.54 -12.51 -1.31
C GLN A 144 0.87 -12.15 -1.78
N GLU A 145 1.64 -13.09 -2.34
CA GLU A 145 3.03 -12.83 -2.77
C GLU A 145 3.13 -11.57 -3.65
N GLN A 146 2.34 -11.51 -4.73
CA GLN A 146 2.32 -10.34 -5.61
C GLN A 146 1.73 -9.09 -4.94
N ASN A 147 0.77 -9.25 -4.01
CA ASN A 147 0.21 -8.11 -3.27
C ASN A 147 1.27 -7.45 -2.39
N PHE A 148 2.03 -8.25 -1.62
CA PHE A 148 3.08 -7.73 -0.75
C PHE A 148 4.30 -7.26 -1.55
N SER A 149 4.64 -7.92 -2.65
CA SER A 149 5.70 -7.46 -3.55
C SER A 149 5.42 -6.04 -4.08
N HIS A 150 4.22 -5.81 -4.66
CA HIS A 150 3.85 -4.48 -5.15
C HIS A 150 3.57 -3.48 -4.03
N ALA A 151 3.04 -3.91 -2.88
CA ALA A 151 2.88 -3.02 -1.72
C ALA A 151 4.23 -2.55 -1.18
N ASN A 152 5.23 -3.42 -1.11
CA ASN A 152 6.60 -3.08 -0.71
C ASN A 152 7.22 -2.08 -1.70
N GLU A 153 7.04 -2.29 -3.01
CA GLU A 153 7.47 -1.34 -4.03
C GLU A 153 6.83 0.04 -3.83
N VAL A 154 5.51 0.10 -3.61
CA VAL A 154 4.79 1.36 -3.34
C VAL A 154 5.36 2.05 -2.10
N LEU A 155 5.60 1.32 -1.00
CA LEU A 155 6.14 1.87 0.24
C LEU A 155 7.56 2.42 0.05
N MET A 156 8.45 1.68 -0.61
CA MET A 156 9.82 2.13 -0.88
C MET A 156 9.81 3.42 -1.72
N ARG A 157 9.04 3.44 -2.81
CA ARG A 157 8.92 4.63 -3.68
C ARG A 157 8.32 5.82 -2.95
N ALA A 158 7.31 5.59 -2.12
CA ALA A 158 6.71 6.63 -1.30
C ALA A 158 7.71 7.28 -0.32
N VAL A 159 8.54 6.48 0.34
CA VAL A 159 9.59 6.98 1.26
C VAL A 159 10.66 7.76 0.49
N GLU A 160 11.19 7.21 -0.61
CA GLU A 160 12.18 7.88 -1.47
C GLU A 160 11.65 9.22 -1.98
N PHE A 161 10.39 9.23 -2.44
CA PHE A 161 9.75 10.41 -2.96
C PHE A 161 9.57 11.49 -1.88
N ASN A 162 9.07 11.10 -0.70
CA ASN A 162 8.88 12.02 0.41
C ASN A 162 10.19 12.72 0.80
N ARG A 163 11.29 11.97 0.86
CA ARG A 163 12.63 12.51 1.16
C ARG A 163 13.09 13.52 0.10
N ARG A 164 12.85 13.24 -1.19
CA ARG A 164 13.15 14.18 -2.29
C ARG A 164 12.34 15.47 -2.18
N VAL A 165 11.05 15.39 -1.84
CA VAL A 165 10.22 16.57 -1.61
C VAL A 165 10.75 17.40 -0.46
N GLN A 166 11.13 16.77 0.66
CA GLN A 166 11.71 17.47 1.82
C GLN A 166 13.02 18.19 1.47
N GLN A 167 13.90 17.56 0.68
CA GLN A 167 15.15 18.18 0.22
C GLN A 167 14.91 19.37 -0.71
N ASN A 168 13.95 19.28 -1.64
CA ASN A 168 13.61 20.37 -2.55
C ASN A 168 13.04 21.59 -1.80
N VAL A 169 12.21 21.37 -0.78
CA VAL A 169 11.68 22.45 0.06
C VAL A 169 12.79 23.15 0.85
N GLN A 170 13.78 22.40 1.36
CA GLN A 170 14.93 22.97 2.07
C GLN A 170 15.84 23.78 1.15
N GLY A 171 16.10 23.32 -0.08
CA GLY A 171 16.94 24.03 -1.06
C GLY A 171 16.30 25.28 -1.68
N LEU A 172 14.99 25.48 -1.54
CA LEU A 172 14.28 26.72 -1.94
C LEU A 172 14.22 27.76 -0.81
N SER A 173 14.71 27.42 0.39
CA SER A 173 14.66 28.26 1.59
C SER A 173 16.02 28.92 1.93
N GLU A 174 17.04 28.70 1.09
CA GLU A 174 18.38 29.33 1.13
C GLU A 174 18.56 30.31 -0.03
#